data_AF-A0A9Q3VUU2-F1
#
_entry.id   AF-A0A9Q3VUU2-F1
#
_cell.length_a   1.000
_cell.length_b   1.000
_cell.length_c   1.000
_cell.angle_alpha   90.00
_cell.angle_beta   90.00
_cell.angle_gamma   90.00
#
_symmetry.space_group_name_H-M   'P 1'
#
loop_
_entity.id
_entity.type
_entity.pdbx_description
1 polymer ?
#
loop_
_entity_poly.entity_id
_entity_poly.type
_entity_poly.pdbx_seq_one_letter_code
_entity_poly.pdbx_strand_id
1 'polypeptide(L)'
;MAPQVDEVLVVVATVQSVEVLDGSTRLPTFAVPYQFLFVILHLFRESWFERTVRAGADTLYKYADVLRLWFRHTEVLVAEVGQLTECFGIADPVIWVLGHTDRIFSTGIVEALGLASRVDEDWLFSARASGGAPLRWRGSMRQRLHARDRAELLDGAVSRATELELGSW
;
A
#
# COMPACT_ATOMS: atom_id res chain seq x y z
N MET A 1 17.56 1.30 9.86
CA MET A 1 18.82 1.29 9.08
C MET A 1 18.53 2.08 7.82
N ALA A 2 19.23 3.19 7.55
CA ALA A 2 19.03 3.92 6.30
C ALA A 2 19.53 3.03 5.13
N PRO A 3 18.82 2.94 4.00
CA PRO A 3 19.30 2.18 2.85
C PRO A 3 20.67 2.73 2.43
N GLN A 4 21.63 1.83 2.18
CA GLN A 4 22.97 2.23 1.73
C GLN A 4 22.84 2.89 0.35
N VAL A 5 23.66 3.92 0.08
CA VAL A 5 23.64 4.71 -1.17
C VAL A 5 23.69 3.81 -2.42
N ASP A 6 24.31 2.63 -2.32
CA ASP A 6 24.39 1.64 -3.40
C ASP A 6 23.03 1.04 -3.79
N GLU A 7 22.10 0.83 -2.84
CA GLU A 7 20.76 0.33 -3.13
C GLU A 7 19.92 1.35 -3.90
N VAL A 8 20.08 2.64 -3.60
CA VAL A 8 19.41 3.73 -4.33
C VAL A 8 19.90 3.79 -5.77
N LEU A 9 21.20 3.60 -5.98
CA LEU A 9 21.79 3.58 -7.33
C LEU A 9 21.30 2.39 -8.16
N VAL A 10 21.08 1.22 -7.53
CA VAL A 10 20.46 0.06 -8.21
C VAL A 10 19.06 0.41 -8.73
N VAL A 11 18.21 1.06 -7.93
CA VAL A 11 16.87 1.44 -8.38
C VAL A 11 16.93 2.51 -9.48
N VAL A 12 17.83 3.49 -9.36
CA VAL A 12 18.02 4.52 -10.41
C VAL A 12 18.50 3.90 -11.72
N ALA A 13 19.32 2.84 -11.67
CA ALA A 13 19.74 2.11 -12.86
C ALA A 13 18.60 1.36 -13.58
N THR A 14 17.45 1.17 -12.94
CA THR A 14 16.26 0.54 -13.53
C THR A 14 15.30 1.53 -14.20
N VAL A 15 15.68 2.81 -14.28
CA VAL A 15 14.92 3.82 -15.00
C VAL A 15 14.95 3.51 -16.50
N GLN A 16 13.77 3.32 -17.06
CA GLN A 16 13.50 3.11 -18.48
C GLN A 16 12.95 4.39 -19.10
N SER A 17 12.97 4.50 -20.42
CA SER A 17 12.38 5.65 -21.13
C SER A 17 11.17 5.19 -21.94
N VAL A 18 10.02 5.79 -21.69
CA VAL A 18 8.78 5.55 -22.46
C VAL A 18 8.47 6.74 -23.36
N GLU A 19 7.96 6.46 -24.56
CA GLU A 19 7.41 7.49 -25.45
C GLU A 19 6.09 7.99 -24.90
N VAL A 20 5.93 9.32 -24.87
CA VAL A 20 4.65 9.95 -24.54
C VAL A 20 3.81 10.15 -25.80
N LEU A 21 2.56 10.55 -25.61
CA LEU A 21 1.51 10.62 -26.65
C LEU A 21 1.89 11.40 -27.92
N ASP A 22 2.83 12.33 -27.85
CA ASP A 22 3.28 13.11 -29.01
C ASP A 22 4.29 12.36 -29.91
N GLY A 23 4.76 11.17 -29.50
CA GLY A 23 5.73 10.34 -30.21
C GLY A 23 7.13 10.96 -30.36
N SER A 24 7.34 12.17 -29.83
CA SER A 24 8.56 12.97 -29.98
C SER A 24 9.32 13.12 -28.67
N THR A 25 8.63 12.96 -27.54
CA THR A 25 9.19 13.10 -26.21
C THR A 25 9.30 11.73 -25.53
N ARG A 26 10.47 11.45 -24.96
CA ARG A 26 10.67 10.27 -24.10
C ARG A 26 10.85 10.72 -22.67
N LEU A 27 10.06 10.17 -21.76
CA LEU A 27 10.17 10.47 -20.34
C LEU A 27 10.75 9.29 -19.57
N PRO A 28 11.62 9.56 -18.57
CA PRO A 28 12.10 8.53 -17.67
C PRO A 28 10.93 8.01 -16.82
N THR A 29 10.87 6.70 -16.64
CA THR A 29 9.93 6.00 -15.78
C THR A 29 10.61 4.80 -15.15
N PHE A 30 10.11 4.31 -14.02
CA PHE A 30 10.62 3.08 -13.43
C PHE A 30 10.33 1.87 -14.33
N ALA A 31 11.14 0.83 -14.24
CA ALA A 31 10.73 -0.47 -14.78
C ALA A 31 9.42 -0.95 -14.10
N VAL A 32 8.64 -1.74 -14.81
CA VAL A 32 7.28 -2.14 -14.41
C VAL A 32 7.17 -2.71 -13.00
N PRO A 33 8.05 -3.62 -12.53
CA PRO A 33 7.98 -4.13 -11.16
C PRO A 33 8.15 -3.04 -10.10
N TYR A 34 9.03 -2.06 -10.35
CA TYR A 34 9.24 -0.92 -9.46
C TYR A 34 8.08 0.07 -9.49
N GLN A 35 7.44 0.29 -10.65
CA GLN A 35 6.19 1.06 -10.73
C GLN A 35 5.10 0.39 -9.89
N PHE A 36 4.94 -0.92 -10.00
CA PHE A 36 3.95 -1.69 -9.25
C PHE A 36 4.20 -1.61 -7.74
N LEU A 37 5.44 -1.85 -7.30
CA LEU A 37 5.84 -1.71 -5.90
C LEU A 37 5.64 -0.28 -5.39
N PHE A 38 5.96 0.74 -6.18
CA PHE A 38 5.73 2.13 -5.81
C PHE A 38 4.25 2.40 -5.52
N VAL A 39 3.35 1.99 -6.42
CA VAL A 39 1.90 2.18 -6.23
C VAL A 39 1.41 1.45 -4.98
N ILE A 40 1.86 0.22 -4.77
CA ILE A 40 1.50 -0.57 -3.59
C ILE A 40 1.98 0.10 -2.30
N LEU A 41 3.26 0.46 -2.21
CA LEU A 41 3.82 1.05 -0.99
C LEU A 41 3.24 2.44 -0.71
N HIS A 42 2.95 3.21 -1.75
CA HIS A 42 2.25 4.47 -1.62
C HIS A 42 0.85 4.27 -1.04
N LEU A 43 0.10 3.31 -1.58
CA LEU A 43 -1.24 2.97 -1.09
C LEU A 43 -1.19 2.45 0.35
N PHE A 44 -0.23 1.59 0.69
CA PHE A 44 -0.01 1.13 2.06
C PHE A 44 0.15 2.32 3.03
N ARG A 45 1.05 3.25 2.71
CA ARG A 45 1.27 4.45 3.52
C ARG A 45 -0.03 5.26 3.70
N GLU A 46 -0.82 5.41 2.66
CA GLU A 46 -2.06 6.19 2.74
C GLU A 46 -3.20 5.49 3.48
N SER A 47 -3.27 4.16 3.40
CA SER A 47 -4.38 3.35 3.91
C SER A 47 -4.10 2.69 5.27
N TRP A 48 -2.85 2.73 5.75
CA TRP A 48 -2.46 2.13 7.03
C TRP A 48 -2.30 3.15 8.17
N PHE A 49 -1.92 4.40 7.86
CA PHE A 49 -1.80 5.46 8.86
C PHE A 49 -3.14 6.15 9.13
N GLU A 50 -3.52 6.28 10.41
CA GLU A 50 -4.77 6.92 10.86
C GLU A 50 -4.95 8.32 10.25
N ARG A 51 -3.87 9.14 10.27
CA ARG A 51 -3.90 10.53 9.78
C ARG A 51 -4.36 10.63 8.32
N THR A 52 -3.79 9.80 7.46
CA THR A 52 -4.10 9.83 6.02
C THR A 52 -5.48 9.23 5.74
N VAL A 53 -5.88 8.21 6.48
CA VAL A 53 -7.23 7.63 6.35
C VAL A 53 -8.31 8.62 6.79
N ARG A 54 -8.11 9.35 7.90
CA ARG A 54 -9.03 10.42 8.35
C ARG A 54 -9.13 11.56 7.33
N ALA A 55 -8.07 11.83 6.57
CA ALA A 55 -8.08 12.79 5.48
C ALA A 55 -8.74 12.27 4.19
N GLY A 56 -9.30 11.04 4.20
CA GLY A 56 -10.02 10.47 3.07
C GLY A 56 -9.14 9.79 2.03
N ALA A 57 -7.85 9.56 2.30
CA ALA A 57 -6.91 9.06 1.29
C ALA A 57 -7.22 7.64 0.79
N ASP A 58 -7.87 6.81 1.61
CA ASP A 58 -8.25 5.44 1.27
C ASP A 58 -9.47 5.45 0.32
N THR A 59 -9.27 5.05 -0.93
CA THR A 59 -10.30 5.17 -1.99
C THR A 59 -10.23 3.98 -2.95
N LEU A 60 -11.39 3.53 -3.42
CA LEU A 60 -11.51 2.32 -4.25
C LEU A 60 -10.68 2.40 -5.54
N TYR A 61 -10.60 3.57 -6.17
CA TYR A 61 -9.86 3.72 -7.43
C TYR A 61 -8.36 3.43 -7.28
N LYS A 62 -7.76 3.68 -6.10
CA LYS A 62 -6.34 3.37 -5.87
C LYS A 62 -6.06 1.88 -5.87
N TYR A 63 -6.98 1.07 -5.32
CA TYR A 63 -6.90 -0.39 -5.44
C TYR A 63 -7.18 -0.85 -6.88
N ALA A 64 -8.05 -0.15 -7.61
CA ALA A 64 -8.25 -0.41 -9.04
C ALA A 64 -6.99 -0.12 -9.87
N ASP A 65 -6.18 0.88 -9.51
CA ASP A 65 -4.90 1.14 -10.18
C ASP A 65 -3.90 -0.01 -10.00
N VAL A 66 -3.87 -0.65 -8.82
CA VAL A 66 -3.10 -1.90 -8.61
C VAL A 66 -3.57 -2.98 -9.59
N LEU A 67 -4.88 -3.19 -9.72
CA LEU A 67 -5.41 -4.17 -10.67
C LEU A 67 -5.07 -3.85 -12.13
N ARG A 68 -5.13 -2.57 -12.51
CA ARG A 68 -4.81 -2.15 -13.88
C ARG A 68 -3.36 -2.45 -14.24
N LEU A 69 -2.43 -2.19 -13.31
CA LEU A 69 -1.03 -2.56 -13.50
C LEU A 69 -0.85 -4.07 -13.53
N TRP A 70 -1.50 -4.79 -12.61
CA TRP A 70 -1.46 -6.25 -12.56
C TRP A 70 -1.87 -6.87 -13.89
N PHE A 71 -3.10 -6.62 -14.36
CA PHE A 71 -3.63 -7.25 -15.57
C PHE A 71 -2.87 -6.87 -16.84
N ARG A 72 -2.24 -5.70 -16.86
CA ARG A 72 -1.44 -5.26 -18.02
C ARG A 72 -0.08 -5.93 -18.08
N HIS A 73 0.46 -6.34 -16.94
CA HIS A 73 1.86 -6.72 -16.80
C HIS A 73 2.06 -8.02 -16.01
N THR A 74 1.05 -8.87 -15.92
CA THR A 74 1.05 -10.08 -15.07
C THR A 74 2.32 -10.91 -15.22
N GLU A 75 2.76 -11.20 -16.44
CA GLU A 75 3.91 -12.07 -16.70
C GLU A 75 5.21 -11.54 -16.05
N VAL A 76 5.54 -10.26 -16.29
CA VAL A 76 6.75 -9.65 -15.70
C VAL A 76 6.61 -9.47 -14.18
N LEU A 77 5.40 -9.18 -13.70
CA LEU A 77 5.17 -9.00 -12.26
C LEU A 77 5.31 -10.32 -11.50
N VAL A 78 4.77 -11.42 -12.03
CA VAL A 78 4.93 -12.76 -11.45
C VAL A 78 6.40 -13.19 -11.42
N ALA A 79 7.16 -12.88 -12.47
CA ALA A 79 8.57 -13.26 -12.56
C ALA A 79 9.45 -12.54 -11.52
N GLU A 80 9.19 -11.26 -11.23
CA GLU A 80 10.15 -10.41 -10.52
C GLU A 80 9.67 -9.94 -9.13
N VAL A 81 8.38 -9.63 -8.95
CA VAL A 81 7.92 -8.90 -7.76
C VAL A 81 8.14 -9.69 -6.48
N GLY A 82 7.87 -11.00 -6.47
CA GLY A 82 8.10 -11.84 -5.30
C GLY A 82 9.53 -11.72 -4.78
N GLN A 83 10.52 -11.92 -5.65
CA GLN A 83 11.94 -11.81 -5.30
C GLN A 83 12.32 -10.38 -4.87
N LEU A 84 11.84 -9.36 -5.57
CA LEU A 84 12.12 -7.96 -5.21
C LEU A 84 11.59 -7.63 -3.80
N THR A 85 10.40 -8.12 -3.45
CA THR A 85 9.84 -7.87 -2.11
C THR A 85 10.66 -8.51 -0.99
N GLU A 86 11.26 -9.68 -1.25
CA GLU A 86 12.18 -10.33 -0.32
C GLU A 86 13.49 -9.57 -0.21
N CYS A 87 14.12 -9.25 -1.36
CA CYS A 87 15.39 -8.53 -1.42
C CYS A 87 15.33 -7.20 -0.65
N PHE A 88 14.23 -6.46 -0.77
CA PHE A 88 14.07 -5.17 -0.09
C PHE A 88 13.44 -5.27 1.30
N GLY A 89 13.05 -6.46 1.77
CA GLY A 89 12.40 -6.63 3.07
C GLY A 89 11.05 -5.91 3.19
N ILE A 90 10.29 -5.84 2.10
CA ILE A 90 9.01 -5.11 2.00
C ILE A 90 7.81 -6.03 1.78
N ALA A 91 7.95 -7.34 2.02
CA ALA A 91 6.88 -8.31 1.82
C ALA A 91 5.61 -7.94 2.63
N ASP A 92 5.75 -7.60 3.90
CA ASP A 92 4.61 -7.33 4.80
C ASP A 92 3.70 -6.18 4.35
N PRO A 93 4.21 -4.97 4.02
CA PRO A 93 3.35 -3.90 3.51
C PRO A 93 2.78 -4.21 2.12
N VAL A 94 3.50 -4.97 1.29
CA VAL A 94 3.01 -5.40 -0.03
C VAL A 94 1.83 -6.36 0.12
N ILE A 95 1.97 -7.37 0.99
CA ILE A 95 0.90 -8.34 1.26
C ILE A 95 -0.29 -7.67 1.92
N TRP A 96 -0.07 -6.64 2.75
CA TRP A 96 -1.19 -5.88 3.33
C TRP A 96 -2.11 -5.31 2.25
N VAL A 97 -1.54 -4.63 1.25
CA VAL A 97 -2.33 -4.02 0.17
C VAL A 97 -2.89 -5.07 -0.77
N LEU A 98 -2.08 -6.04 -1.19
CA LEU A 98 -2.51 -7.08 -2.13
C LEU A 98 -3.54 -8.02 -1.51
N GLY A 99 -3.42 -8.33 -0.22
CA GLY A 99 -4.40 -9.14 0.52
C GLY A 99 -5.77 -8.45 0.60
N HIS A 100 -5.80 -7.13 0.84
CA HIS A 100 -7.06 -6.37 0.74
C HIS A 100 -7.56 -6.27 -0.70
N THR A 101 -6.67 -6.12 -1.69
CA THR A 101 -7.02 -6.10 -3.11
C THR A 101 -7.69 -7.41 -3.54
N ASP A 102 -7.07 -8.55 -3.19
CA ASP A 102 -7.61 -9.90 -3.43
C ASP A 102 -9.00 -10.07 -2.80
N ARG A 103 -9.20 -9.58 -1.57
CA ARG A 103 -10.52 -9.65 -0.90
C ARG A 103 -11.57 -8.72 -1.50
N ILE A 104 -11.18 -7.53 -1.96
CA ILE A 104 -12.12 -6.57 -2.56
C ILE A 104 -12.59 -7.10 -3.91
N PHE A 105 -11.68 -7.61 -4.74
CA PHE A 105 -11.94 -7.91 -6.15
C PHE A 105 -11.96 -9.39 -6.49
N SER A 106 -11.81 -10.26 -5.49
CA SER A 106 -11.73 -11.72 -5.66
C SER A 106 -10.63 -12.14 -6.62
N THR A 107 -9.42 -11.58 -6.44
CA THR A 107 -8.21 -11.96 -7.19
C THR A 107 -7.36 -12.95 -6.40
N GLY A 108 -6.24 -13.41 -6.99
CA GLY A 108 -5.27 -14.31 -6.36
C GLY A 108 -3.84 -13.82 -6.53
N ILE A 109 -3.63 -12.51 -6.43
CA ILE A 109 -2.33 -11.88 -6.71
C ILE A 109 -1.30 -12.31 -5.66
N VAL A 110 -1.67 -12.37 -4.37
CA VAL A 110 -0.75 -12.77 -3.30
C VAL A 110 -0.21 -14.18 -3.54
N GLU A 111 -1.07 -15.10 -3.97
CA GLU A 111 -0.68 -16.47 -4.30
C GLU A 111 0.19 -16.52 -5.56
N ALA A 112 -0.20 -15.80 -6.62
CA ALA A 112 0.56 -15.75 -7.87
C ALA A 112 1.98 -15.20 -7.70
N LEU A 113 2.20 -14.33 -6.72
CA LEU A 113 3.53 -13.78 -6.39
C LEU A 113 4.33 -14.65 -5.41
N GLY A 114 3.78 -15.78 -4.94
CA GLY A 114 4.44 -16.64 -3.94
C GLY A 114 4.53 -16.01 -2.55
N LEU A 115 3.64 -15.06 -2.24
CA LEU A 115 3.66 -14.29 -1.00
C LEU A 115 2.64 -14.78 0.04
N ALA A 116 1.93 -15.88 -0.25
CA ALA A 116 0.92 -16.44 0.65
C ALA A 116 1.51 -16.78 2.03
N SER A 117 0.66 -16.74 3.06
CA SER A 117 0.94 -17.19 4.44
C SER A 117 2.07 -16.49 5.22
N ARG A 118 2.60 -15.35 4.74
CA ARG A 118 3.64 -14.61 5.47
C ARG A 118 3.12 -13.68 6.57
N VAL A 119 1.88 -13.22 6.42
CA VAL A 119 1.24 -12.34 7.40
C VAL A 119 -0.06 -12.97 7.88
N ASP A 120 -0.36 -12.77 9.15
CA ASP A 120 -1.62 -13.21 9.75
C ASP A 120 -2.73 -12.17 9.56
N GLU A 121 -3.95 -12.52 9.98
CA GLU A 121 -5.08 -11.59 9.98
C GLU A 121 -4.81 -10.37 10.86
N ASP A 122 -4.10 -10.55 11.98
CA ASP A 122 -3.81 -9.45 12.91
C ASP A 122 -3.01 -8.34 12.23
N TRP A 123 -2.03 -8.71 11.40
CA TRP A 123 -1.31 -7.77 10.55
C TRP A 123 -2.20 -7.13 9.49
N LEU A 124 -3.02 -7.92 8.78
CA LEU A 124 -3.92 -7.38 7.73
C LEU A 124 -4.94 -6.38 8.29
N PHE A 125 -5.37 -6.57 9.54
CA PHE A 125 -6.24 -5.63 10.24
C PHE A 125 -5.48 -4.58 11.04
N SER A 126 -4.14 -4.54 11.01
CA SER A 126 -3.37 -3.53 11.74
C SER A 126 -3.43 -2.13 11.09
N ALA A 127 -3.16 -1.12 11.91
CA ALA A 127 -2.93 0.27 11.53
C ALA A 127 -1.99 0.96 12.53
N ARG A 128 -1.59 2.20 12.23
CA ARG A 128 -0.87 3.06 13.18
C ARG A 128 -1.54 4.42 13.37
N ALA A 129 -1.63 4.84 14.62
CA ALA A 129 -2.04 6.19 15.00
C ALA A 129 -0.97 7.23 14.64
N SER A 130 -1.34 8.52 14.65
CA SER A 130 -0.42 9.65 14.40
C SER A 130 0.79 9.72 15.36
N GLY A 131 0.70 9.07 16.54
CA GLY A 131 1.80 8.96 17.51
C GLY A 131 2.55 7.61 17.45
N GLY A 132 2.31 6.80 16.42
CA GLY A 132 2.90 5.47 16.30
C GLY A 132 2.27 4.41 17.19
N ALA A 133 1.21 4.72 17.95
CA ALA A 133 0.47 3.70 18.69
C ALA A 133 -0.16 2.67 17.73
N PRO A 134 -0.13 1.35 18.07
CA PRO A 134 -0.79 0.34 17.26
C PRO A 134 -2.31 0.53 17.31
N LEU A 135 -2.95 0.41 16.16
CA LEU A 135 -4.41 0.40 16.01
C LEU A 135 -4.82 -0.88 15.28
N ARG A 136 -6.10 -1.22 15.36
CA ARG A 136 -6.68 -2.34 14.63
C ARG A 136 -8.00 -1.94 13.97
N TRP A 137 -8.23 -2.37 12.75
CA TRP A 137 -9.48 -2.15 12.03
C TRP A 137 -10.55 -3.16 12.44
N ARG A 138 -11.76 -2.67 12.69
CA ARG A 138 -13.01 -3.41 12.77
C ARG A 138 -13.58 -3.55 11.37
N GLY A 139 -13.71 -4.79 10.93
CA GLY A 139 -14.34 -5.09 9.64
C GLY A 139 -13.39 -4.92 8.45
N SER A 140 -13.88 -5.40 7.32
CA SER A 140 -13.16 -5.53 6.05
C SER A 140 -12.80 -4.18 5.43
N MET A 141 -11.81 -4.19 4.53
CA MET A 141 -11.50 -3.03 3.69
C MET A 141 -12.72 -2.55 2.89
N ARG A 142 -13.59 -3.47 2.44
CA ARG A 142 -14.83 -3.10 1.75
C ARG A 142 -15.73 -2.24 2.65
N GLN A 143 -15.91 -2.61 3.91
CA GLN A 143 -16.66 -1.80 4.87
C GLN A 143 -16.01 -0.43 5.07
N ARG A 144 -14.68 -0.37 5.17
CA ARG A 144 -13.92 0.91 5.28
C ARG A 144 -14.11 1.83 4.07
N LEU A 145 -14.11 1.27 2.87
CA LEU A 145 -14.29 2.05 1.64
C LEU A 145 -15.71 2.63 1.50
N HIS A 146 -16.71 1.98 2.07
CA HIS A 146 -18.11 2.43 2.07
C HIS A 146 -18.52 3.23 3.31
N ALA A 147 -17.71 3.23 4.37
CA ALA A 147 -18.03 3.95 5.61
C ALA A 147 -18.01 5.46 5.40
N ARG A 148 -19.02 6.14 5.95
CA ARG A 148 -19.08 7.61 5.99
C ARG A 148 -18.03 8.19 6.92
N ASP A 149 -17.85 7.57 8.09
CA ASP A 149 -16.74 7.82 8.99
C ASP A 149 -15.95 6.54 9.23
N ARG A 150 -14.70 6.51 8.77
CA ARG A 150 -13.82 5.36 8.90
C ARG A 150 -13.24 5.25 10.30
N ALA A 151 -13.23 6.32 11.08
CA ALA A 151 -12.69 6.31 12.43
C ALA A 151 -13.49 5.40 13.38
N GLU A 152 -14.79 5.22 13.12
CA GLU A 152 -15.65 4.29 13.86
C GLU A 152 -15.21 2.82 13.72
N LEU A 153 -14.45 2.53 12.65
CA LEU A 153 -13.92 1.21 12.38
C LEU A 153 -12.52 0.99 12.97
N LEU A 154 -12.02 1.84 13.86
CA LEU A 154 -10.72 1.64 14.53
C LEU A 154 -10.90 1.23 16.01
N ASP A 155 -10.43 0.05 16.38
CA ASP A 155 -10.13 -0.33 17.76
C ASP A 155 -9.01 0.54 18.32
N GLY A 156 -9.13 0.92 19.58
CA GLY A 156 -8.17 1.82 20.23
C GLY A 156 -8.49 3.29 20.00
N ALA A 157 -9.56 3.63 19.26
CA ALA A 157 -10.23 4.92 19.36
C ALA A 157 -11.00 5.04 20.69
N VAL A 158 -10.34 4.74 21.82
CA VAL A 158 -10.81 5.13 23.14
C VAL A 158 -10.46 6.61 23.31
N SER A 159 -11.50 7.44 23.24
CA SER A 159 -11.60 8.81 23.75
C SER A 159 -10.51 9.82 23.36
N ARG A 160 -10.71 10.51 22.23
CA ARG A 160 -10.33 11.94 22.11
C ARG A 160 -11.55 12.87 22.26
N ALA A 161 -12.48 12.49 23.15
CA ALA A 161 -13.41 13.44 23.75
C ALA A 161 -12.77 14.19 24.95
N THR A 162 -11.49 13.94 25.28
CA THR A 162 -10.81 14.51 26.46
C THR A 162 -9.55 15.32 26.13
N GLU A 163 -9.35 15.71 24.86
CA GLU A 163 -8.25 16.62 24.47
C GLU A 163 -8.72 18.06 24.15
N LEU A 164 -10.03 18.33 24.20
CA LEU A 164 -10.61 19.67 24.03
C LEU A 164 -10.88 20.42 25.35
N GLU A 165 -10.63 19.83 26.52
CA GLU A 165 -10.86 20.48 27.83
C GLU A 165 -9.59 20.88 28.60
N LEU A 166 -8.38 20.62 28.09
CA LEU A 166 -7.14 21.02 28.77
C LEU A 166 -6.19 21.74 27.81
N GLY A 167 -6.60 22.94 27.38
CA GLY A 167 -5.80 23.80 26.52
C GLY A 167 -6.20 25.27 26.58
N SER A 168 -6.77 25.72 27.71
CA SER A 168 -6.82 27.14 28.07
C SER A 168 -5.61 27.46 28.96
N TRP A 169 -4.52 27.90 28.36
CA TRP A 169 -3.52 28.79 28.96
C TRP A 169 -2.92 29.66 27.86
#